data_AF-A0A1G6VVH9-F1
#
_entry.id   AF-A0A1G6VVH9-F1
#
_cell.length_a   1.000
_cell.length_b   1.000
_cell.length_c   1.000
_cell.angle_alpha   90.00
_cell.angle_beta   90.00
_cell.angle_gamma   90.00
#
_symmetry.space_group_name_H-M   'P 1'
#
loop_
_entity.id
_entity.type
_entity.pdbx_description
1 polymer ?
#
loop_
_entity_poly.entity_id
_entity_poly.type
_entity_poly.pdbx_seq_one_letter_code
_entity_poly.pdbx_strand_id
1 'polypeptide(L)'
;MRYKVSISHEAKEDLRGIYAYITFNLLSPGNAQGQINSLEKAILSLDEFPLRHRLVDFEPWKSRGLYVMLCDNFFVFYIVEEEKQEVFISRVLYGKRNFKGVLGEYKNSEDRDK
;
A
#
# COMPACT_ATOMS: atom_id res chain seq x y z
N MET A 1 2.06 -21.29 9.12
CA MET A 1 1.70 -21.06 7.70
C MET A 1 1.93 -19.59 7.41
N ARG A 2 2.48 -19.26 6.24
CA ARG A 2 2.77 -17.88 5.81
C ARG A 2 2.00 -17.59 4.54
N TYR A 3 1.49 -16.37 4.43
CA TYR A 3 0.86 -15.88 3.23
C TYR A 3 1.93 -15.49 2.21
N LYS A 4 1.68 -15.75 0.93
CA LYS A 4 2.47 -15.18 -0.16
C LYS A 4 2.13 -13.69 -0.27
N VAL A 5 3.13 -12.82 -0.29
CA VAL A 5 2.93 -11.40 -0.54
C VAL A 5 3.21 -11.09 -2.01
N SER A 6 2.23 -10.55 -2.71
CA SER A 6 2.36 -10.05 -4.08
C SER A 6 2.04 -8.56 -4.13
N ILE A 7 2.66 -7.86 -5.08
CA ILE A 7 2.58 -6.39 -5.18
C ILE A 7 2.16 -6.02 -6.60
N SER A 8 1.15 -5.16 -6.69
CA SER A 8 0.62 -4.62 -7.94
C SER A 8 1.68 -3.82 -8.71
N HIS A 9 1.39 -3.51 -9.97
CA HIS A 9 2.25 -2.63 -10.74
C HIS A 9 2.24 -1.21 -10.15
N GLU A 10 1.06 -0.73 -9.76
CA GLU A 10 0.84 0.60 -9.21
C GLU A 10 1.56 0.79 -7.87
N ALA A 11 1.55 -0.21 -6.99
CA ALA A 11 2.30 -0.15 -5.74
C ALA A 11 3.82 -0.14 -5.98
N LYS A 12 4.32 -0.80 -7.03
CA LYS A 12 5.74 -0.69 -7.41
C LYS A 12 6.06 0.72 -7.90
N GLU A 13 5.19 1.32 -8.72
CA GLU A 13 5.35 2.70 -9.19
C GLU A 13 5.28 3.70 -8.03
N ASP A 14 4.38 3.49 -7.07
CA ASP A 14 4.29 4.29 -5.86
C ASP A 14 5.63 4.25 -5.08
N LEU A 15 6.19 3.06 -4.84
CA LEU A 15 7.48 2.90 -4.15
C LEU A 15 8.63 3.60 -4.91
N ARG A 16 8.67 3.46 -6.25
CA ARG A 16 9.65 4.18 -7.08
C ARG A 16 9.48 5.69 -6.97
N GLY A 17 8.24 6.18 -7.01
CA GLY A 17 7.91 7.59 -6.86
C GLY A 17 8.34 8.14 -5.49
N ILE A 18 8.12 7.39 -4.42
CA ILE A 18 8.56 7.73 -3.06
C ILE A 18 10.08 7.87 -3.02
N TYR A 19 10.81 6.87 -3.54
CA TYR A 19 12.27 6.91 -3.57
C TYR A 19 12.79 8.10 -4.38
N ALA A 20 12.25 8.30 -5.59
CA ALA A 20 12.65 9.38 -6.49
C ALA A 20 12.38 10.76 -5.86
N TYR A 21 11.20 10.96 -5.24
CA TYR A 21 10.86 12.21 -4.59
C TYR A 21 11.83 12.54 -3.45
N ILE A 22 12.10 11.59 -2.55
CA ILE A 22 13.01 11.84 -1.42
C ILE A 22 14.45 12.06 -1.92
N THR A 23 14.88 11.30 -2.93
CA THR A 23 16.23 11.42 -3.49
C THR A 23 16.45 12.74 -4.23
N PHE A 24 15.55 13.10 -5.15
CA PHE A 24 15.78 14.18 -6.11
C PHE A 24 15.09 15.50 -5.72
N ASN A 25 13.95 15.46 -5.02
CA ASN A 25 13.26 16.67 -4.59
C ASN A 25 13.68 17.10 -3.17
N LEU A 26 13.92 16.15 -2.27
CA LEU A 26 14.39 16.43 -0.91
C LEU A 26 15.91 16.30 -0.75
N LEU A 27 16.62 15.93 -1.82
CA LEU A 27 18.08 15.79 -1.88
C LEU A 27 18.64 14.86 -0.79
N SER A 28 17.91 13.79 -0.48
CA SER A 28 18.21 12.93 0.67
C SER A 28 18.21 11.42 0.32
N PRO A 29 19.17 10.94 -0.49
CA PRO A 29 19.21 9.55 -0.94
C PRO A 29 19.30 8.53 0.21
N GLY A 30 20.04 8.84 1.28
CA GLY A 30 20.13 7.96 2.45
C GLY A 30 18.78 7.76 3.14
N ASN A 31 18.00 8.84 3.26
CA ASN A 31 16.65 8.77 3.81
C ASN A 31 15.69 8.05 2.85
N ALA A 32 15.87 8.21 1.53
CA ALA A 32 15.08 7.49 0.54
C ALA A 32 15.26 5.97 0.68
N GLN A 33 16.51 5.50 0.78
CA GLN A 33 16.80 4.07 0.99
C GLN A 33 16.23 3.58 2.33
N GLY A 34 16.41 4.34 3.41
CA GLY A 34 15.85 4.00 4.71
C GLY A 34 14.32 3.87 4.70
N GLN A 35 13.64 4.77 3.99
CA GLN A 35 12.18 4.75 3.87
C GLN A 35 11.70 3.54 3.07
N ILE A 36 12.33 3.22 1.93
CA ILE A 36 11.98 2.03 1.12
C ILE A 36 12.22 0.75 1.92
N ASN A 37 13.36 0.63 2.60
CA ASN A 37 13.66 -0.53 3.45
C ASN A 37 12.59 -0.74 4.54
N SER A 38 12.08 0.35 5.12
CA SER A 38 11.06 0.29 6.17
C SER A 38 9.71 -0.17 5.59
N LEU A 39 9.33 0.36 4.42
CA LEU A 39 8.13 -0.06 3.70
C LEU A 39 8.19 -1.52 3.26
N GLU A 40 9.30 -1.97 2.67
CA GLU A 40 9.50 -3.35 2.25
C GLU A 40 9.40 -4.32 3.43
N LYS A 41 10.05 -4.03 4.56
CA LYS A 41 9.94 -4.85 5.77
C LYS A 41 8.51 -4.92 6.29
N ALA A 42 7.80 -3.79 6.31
CA ALA A 42 6.41 -3.76 6.74
C ALA A 42 5.51 -4.58 5.81
N ILE A 43 5.66 -4.44 4.49
CA ILE A 43 4.94 -5.22 3.48
C ILE A 43 5.21 -6.71 3.62
N LEU A 44 6.48 -7.11 3.73
CA LEU A 44 6.86 -8.52 3.86
C LEU A 44 6.31 -9.13 5.15
N SER A 45 6.25 -8.37 6.25
CA SER A 45 5.68 -8.84 7.51
C SER A 45 4.17 -9.14 7.46
N LEU A 46 3.49 -8.84 6.35
CA LEU A 46 2.10 -9.27 6.15
C LEU A 46 2.00 -10.77 5.80
N ASP A 47 3.12 -11.45 5.53
CA ASP A 47 3.17 -12.91 5.41
C ASP A 47 2.67 -13.62 6.68
N GLU A 48 2.86 -13.00 7.84
CA GLU A 48 2.42 -13.47 9.14
C GLU A 48 1.34 -12.56 9.73
N PHE A 49 0.13 -13.07 9.90
CA PHE A 49 -1.05 -12.34 10.41
C PHE A 49 -1.45 -11.12 9.56
N PRO A 50 -1.87 -11.32 8.29
CA PRO A 50 -2.25 -10.21 7.43
C PRO A 50 -3.54 -9.50 7.86
N LEU A 51 -4.42 -10.14 8.63
CA LEU A 51 -5.69 -9.56 9.10
C LEU A 51 -5.52 -8.65 10.33
N ARG A 52 -4.29 -8.38 10.79
CA ARG A 52 -4.01 -7.65 12.03
C ARG A 52 -4.26 -6.15 11.98
N HIS A 53 -4.41 -5.58 10.78
CA HIS A 53 -4.56 -4.14 10.59
C HIS A 53 -6.01 -3.75 10.37
N ARG A 54 -6.27 -2.45 10.24
CA ARG A 54 -7.62 -1.90 10.12
C ARG A 54 -8.24 -2.27 8.77
N LEU A 55 -9.41 -2.88 8.79
CA LEU A 55 -10.30 -2.98 7.64
C LEU A 55 -10.94 -1.62 7.36
N VAL A 56 -10.98 -1.19 6.09
CA VAL A 56 -11.67 0.03 5.69
C VAL A 56 -13.19 -0.16 5.87
N ASP A 57 -13.84 0.81 6.51
CA ASP A 57 -15.20 0.67 7.05
C ASP A 57 -16.31 1.30 6.19
N PHE A 58 -15.98 1.79 5.00
CA PHE A 58 -16.92 2.36 4.03
C PHE A 58 -16.84 1.71 2.66
N GLU A 59 -17.97 1.75 1.95
CA GLU A 59 -18.10 1.18 0.61
C GLU A 59 -17.43 2.05 -0.48
N PRO A 60 -16.92 1.43 -1.57
CA PRO A 60 -16.96 0.00 -1.88
C PRO A 60 -15.85 -0.83 -1.20
N TRP A 61 -14.98 -0.20 -0.42
CA TRP A 61 -13.73 -0.83 0.06
C TRP A 61 -13.95 -1.85 1.18
N LYS A 62 -14.98 -1.62 2.00
CA LYS A 62 -15.39 -2.56 3.05
C LYS A 62 -15.78 -3.92 2.46
N SER A 63 -16.70 -3.95 1.50
CA SER A 63 -17.13 -5.20 0.85
C SER A 63 -16.03 -5.88 0.04
N ARG A 64 -15.04 -5.11 -0.43
CA ARG A 64 -13.85 -5.62 -1.14
C ARG A 64 -12.74 -6.14 -0.21
N GLY A 65 -12.94 -6.12 1.11
CA GLY A 65 -11.94 -6.64 2.06
C GLY A 65 -10.64 -5.83 2.10
N LEU A 66 -10.70 -4.52 1.86
CA LEU A 66 -9.52 -3.67 1.82
C LEU A 66 -9.01 -3.36 3.24
N TYR A 67 -7.78 -3.76 3.53
CA TYR A 67 -7.06 -3.42 4.75
C TYR A 67 -6.10 -2.25 4.51
N VAL A 68 -5.83 -1.50 5.58
CA VAL A 68 -4.85 -0.42 5.59
C VAL A 68 -3.88 -0.59 6.76
N MET A 69 -2.59 -0.58 6.45
CA MET A 69 -1.49 -0.53 7.41
C MET A 69 -0.82 0.85 7.33
N LEU A 70 -0.49 1.43 8.48
CA LEU A 70 0.35 2.62 8.54
C LEU A 70 1.81 2.20 8.74
N CYS A 71 2.70 2.71 7.89
CA CYS A 71 4.15 2.57 8.02
C CYS A 71 4.76 3.99 7.93
N ASP A 72 5.27 4.49 9.05
CA ASP A 72 5.70 5.87 9.22
C ASP A 72 4.61 6.88 8.79
N ASN A 73 4.84 7.58 7.69
CA ASN A 73 3.92 8.56 7.10
C ASN A 73 3.20 8.00 5.86
N PHE A 74 3.19 6.69 5.63
CA PHE A 74 2.62 6.07 4.44
C PHE A 74 1.53 5.06 4.79
N PHE A 75 0.44 5.08 4.03
CA PHE A 75 -0.58 4.05 4.04
C PHE A 75 -0.24 2.98 3.01
N VAL A 76 -0.21 1.73 3.47
CA VAL A 76 -0.12 0.54 2.61
C VAL A 76 -1.52 -0.06 2.55
N PHE A 77 -2.09 -0.08 1.34
CA PHE A 77 -3.39 -0.66 1.06
C PHE A 77 -3.21 -2.08 0.52
N TYR A 78 -3.97 -3.04 1.06
CA TYR A 78 -3.84 -4.43 0.65
C TYR A 78 -5.13 -5.22 0.85
N ILE A 79 -5.27 -6.32 0.12
CA ILE A 79 -6.38 -7.28 0.21
C ILE A 79 -5.79 -8.63 0.63
N VAL A 80 -6.54 -9.38 1.43
CA VAL A 80 -6.17 -10.73 1.87
C VAL A 80 -7.11 -11.73 1.21
N GLU A 81 -6.55 -12.65 0.43
CA GLU A 81 -7.26 -13.79 -0.13
C GLU A 81 -6.93 -15.02 0.73
N GLU A 82 -7.82 -15.32 1.69
CA GLU A 82 -7.60 -16.36 2.69
C GLU A 82 -7.49 -17.76 2.06
N GLU A 83 -8.29 -18.06 1.03
CA GLU A 83 -8.28 -19.37 0.37
C GLU A 83 -6.95 -19.66 -0.34
N LYS A 84 -6.35 -18.63 -0.95
CA LYS A 84 -5.07 -18.75 -1.66
C LYS A 84 -3.86 -18.49 -0.75
N GLN A 85 -4.10 -18.11 0.50
CA GLN A 85 -3.09 -17.60 1.42
C GLN A 85 -2.23 -16.52 0.75
N GLU A 86 -2.86 -15.54 0.11
CA GLU A 86 -2.18 -14.46 -0.61
C GLU A 86 -2.56 -13.09 -0.05
N VAL A 87 -1.56 -12.24 0.10
CA VAL A 87 -1.70 -10.81 0.41
C VAL A 87 -1.35 -10.03 -0.84
N PHE A 88 -2.29 -9.27 -1.36
CA PHE A 88 -2.10 -8.44 -2.54
C PHE A 88 -1.98 -6.97 -2.14
N ILE A 89 -0.78 -6.40 -2.28
CA ILE A 89 -0.53 -4.98 -2.03
C ILE A 89 -1.00 -4.18 -3.25
N SER A 90 -1.99 -3.30 -3.04
CA SER A 90 -2.60 -2.54 -4.12
C SER A 90 -1.93 -1.19 -4.34
N ARG A 91 -1.64 -0.42 -3.28
CA ARG A 91 -0.98 0.90 -3.34
C ARG A 91 -0.19 1.25 -2.06
N VAL A 92 0.76 2.18 -2.18
CA VAL A 92 1.56 2.73 -1.08
C VAL A 92 1.57 4.26 -1.16
N LEU A 93 0.89 4.95 -0.25
CA LEU A 93 0.55 6.36 -0.46
C LEU A 93 0.86 7.23 0.76
N TYR A 94 1.34 8.46 0.51
CA TYR A 94 1.70 9.37 1.60
C TYR A 94 0.47 9.86 2.38
N GLY A 95 0.49 9.63 3.69
CA GLY A 95 -0.66 9.76 4.58
C GLY A 95 -1.00 11.18 5.01
N LYS A 96 -0.08 12.16 4.92
CA LYS A 96 -0.37 13.53 5.42
C LYS A 96 -1.36 14.33 4.55
N ARG A 97 -1.76 13.86 3.37
CA ARG A 97 -2.68 14.64 2.51
C ARG A 97 -3.97 13.96 2.07
N ASN A 98 -4.08 12.64 2.00
CA ASN A 98 -5.20 12.08 1.25
C ASN A 98 -5.66 10.69 1.73
N PHE A 99 -6.21 10.55 2.94
CA PHE A 99 -7.01 9.34 3.19
C PHE A 99 -8.28 9.32 2.33
N LYS A 100 -8.95 10.49 2.18
CA LYS A 100 -10.14 10.64 1.32
C LYS A 100 -9.82 10.83 -0.17
N GLY A 101 -8.78 11.61 -0.51
CA GLY A 101 -8.44 11.88 -1.91
C GLY A 101 -7.91 10.66 -2.66
N VAL A 102 -7.10 9.83 -2.01
CA VAL A 102 -6.57 8.57 -2.57
C VAL A 102 -7.70 7.65 -3.01
N LEU A 103 -8.72 7.47 -2.16
CA LEU A 103 -9.84 6.56 -2.43
C LEU A 103 -10.83 7.14 -3.44
N GLY A 104 -10.84 8.47 -3.61
CA GLY A 104 -11.56 9.14 -4.71
C GLY A 104 -10.90 8.92 -6.07
N GLU A 105 -9.57 8.94 -6.14
CA GLU A 105 -8.83 8.67 -7.39
C GLU A 105 -8.99 7.22 -7.87
N TYR A 106 -9.07 6.27 -6.94
CA TYR A 106 -9.34 4.86 -7.26
C TYR A 106 -10.71 4.61 -7.91
N LYS A 107 -11.74 5.41 -7.58
CA LYS A 107 -13.03 5.33 -8.29
C LYS A 107 -12.87 5.62 -9.79
N ASN A 108 -11.97 6.54 -10.15
CA ASN A 108 -11.78 6.99 -11.54
C ASN A 108 -10.79 6.15 -12.36
N SER A 109 -9.98 5.29 -11.75
CA SER A 109 -9.07 4.41 -12.48
C SER A 109 -9.77 3.15 -13.01
N GLU A 110 -10.73 2.58 -12.27
CA GLU A 110 -11.49 1.39 -12.72
C GLU A 110 -12.52 1.71 -13.82
N ASP A 111 -12.98 2.96 -13.92
CA ASP A 111 -13.91 3.40 -14.98
C ASP A 111 -13.21 3.61 -16.35
N ARG A 112 -11.87 3.52 -16.41
CA ARG A 112 -11.11 3.62 -17.68
C ARG A 112 -10.80 2.27 -18.33
N ASP A 113 -11.05 1.17 -17.62
CA ASP A 113 -10.86 -0.20 -18.12
C ASP A 113 -12.20 -0.91 -18.43
N LYS A 114 -13.29 -0.14 -18.61
CA LYS A 114 -14.60 -0.61 -19.10
C LYS A 114 -14.94 -0.03 -20.47
#